data_AF-A0A9Q3ZMQ0-F1
#
_entry.id   AF-A0A9Q3ZMQ0-F1
#
_cell.length_a   1.000
_cell.length_b   1.000
_cell.length_c   1.000
_cell.angle_alpha   90.00
_cell.angle_beta   90.00
_cell.angle_gamma   90.00
#
_symmetry.space_group_name_H-M   'P 1'
#
loop_
_entity.id
_entity.type
_entity.pdbx_description
1 polymer ?
#
loop_
_entity_poly.entity_id
_entity_poly.type
_entity_poly.pdbx_seq_one_letter_code
_entity_poly.pdbx_strand_id
1 'polypeptide(L)'
;MALTIACFLASEATVAGPEEPFLKTAEIVYAQANASEGDLRLRSLRKVREILDGIVADYPASDLAVKILLKETVNGIEVAALDAELAAAATTVPEPEPVPETSPAAAPPVPDAAAVDPFAVEEPEPAATEPHAPEIARVLSLTTEETEKALQLDRQAVRDIQARLLVLGHDPNGIDGRIGNGTRGAIRSWQSSVAAPPTGYLDAGQLASLKTASESILALWLQNEKNARMYEPPPPIALTPSRVSGRWTYVTNCGPRSKVGRAKINGVMAVRHAGGNRYTGNLSNSQGLRARFDARLSGRTVSSVANFGLLIGKVRLTAQVDDHQLVMRGRDSNGCSFYASK
;
A
#
# COMPACT_ATOMS: atom_id res chain seq x y z
N MET A 1 -21.91 25.96 -46.88
CA MET A 1 -22.64 25.67 -45.63
C MET A 1 -23.08 24.21 -45.74
N ALA A 2 -22.52 23.20 -45.08
CA ALA A 2 -21.74 23.12 -43.86
C ALA A 2 -20.63 22.05 -43.99
N LEU A 3 -19.54 22.26 -43.26
CA LEU A 3 -18.38 21.39 -43.13
C LEU A 3 -18.65 20.44 -41.95
N THR A 4 -18.79 19.13 -42.21
CA THR A 4 -18.92 18.13 -41.14
C THR A 4 -17.58 17.43 -40.96
N ILE A 5 -16.76 17.96 -40.06
CA ILE A 5 -15.54 17.30 -39.59
C ILE A 5 -15.97 16.24 -38.57
N ALA A 6 -15.92 14.97 -38.96
CA ALA A 6 -16.01 13.86 -38.03
C ALA A 6 -14.65 13.71 -37.34
N CYS A 7 -14.53 14.28 -36.14
CA CYS A 7 -13.40 14.02 -35.25
C CYS A 7 -13.62 12.65 -34.60
N PHE A 8 -13.00 11.62 -35.15
CA PHE A 8 -12.87 10.31 -34.50
C PHE A 8 -11.68 10.40 -33.54
N LEU A 9 -11.93 10.77 -32.29
CA LEU A 9 -10.97 10.55 -31.21
C LEU A 9 -10.95 9.05 -30.91
N ALA A 10 -10.00 8.34 -31.50
CA ALA A 10 -9.59 7.03 -31.03
C ALA A 10 -9.01 7.21 -29.63
N SER A 11 -9.83 6.97 -28.61
CA SER A 11 -9.35 6.75 -27.25
C SER A 11 -8.70 5.38 -27.24
N GLU A 12 -7.40 5.31 -27.52
CA GLU A 12 -6.58 4.15 -27.18
C GLU A 12 -6.61 4.03 -25.65
N ALA A 13 -7.46 3.14 -25.14
CA ALA A 13 -7.38 2.68 -23.78
C ALA A 13 -6.11 1.83 -23.68
N THR A 14 -4.98 2.48 -23.37
CA THR A 14 -3.75 1.81 -22.98
C THR A 14 -4.06 0.97 -21.74
N VAL A 15 -3.95 -0.35 -21.88
CA VAL A 15 -3.99 -1.27 -20.75
C VAL A 15 -2.82 -0.88 -19.84
N ALA A 16 -3.14 -0.43 -18.63
CA ALA A 16 -2.16 -0.03 -17.63
C ALA A 16 -1.18 -1.17 -17.37
N GLY A 17 0.09 -0.96 -17.71
CA GLY A 17 1.17 -1.92 -17.45
C GLY A 17 1.52 -1.99 -15.96
N PRO A 18 2.17 -3.07 -15.49
CA PRO A 18 2.64 -3.20 -14.11
C PRO A 18 3.56 -2.06 -13.66
N GLU A 19 4.16 -1.33 -14.60
CA GLU A 19 5.04 -0.18 -14.40
C GLU A 19 4.31 1.15 -14.10
N GLU A 20 2.99 1.23 -14.32
CA GLU A 20 2.21 2.46 -14.20
C GLU A 20 2.22 3.12 -12.80
N PRO A 21 2.20 2.37 -11.68
CA PRO A 21 2.34 2.97 -10.36
C PRO A 21 3.69 3.69 -10.15
N PHE A 22 4.77 3.17 -10.75
CA PHE A 22 6.09 3.79 -10.68
C PHE A 22 6.13 5.06 -11.53
N LEU A 23 5.58 5.02 -12.75
CA LEU A 23 5.47 6.21 -13.61
C LEU A 23 4.67 7.31 -12.91
N LYS A 24 3.56 6.97 -12.27
CA LYS A 24 2.74 7.92 -11.53
C LYS A 24 3.47 8.54 -10.34
N THR A 25 4.38 7.79 -9.73
CA THR A 25 5.26 8.31 -8.70
C THR A 25 6.26 9.30 -9.29
N ALA A 26 6.87 8.98 -10.43
CA ALA A 26 7.77 9.88 -11.15
C ALA A 26 7.06 11.20 -11.56
N GLU A 27 5.81 11.13 -12.03
CA GLU A 27 5.00 12.31 -12.40
C GLU A 27 4.83 13.29 -11.22
N ILE A 28 4.52 12.75 -10.04
CA ILE A 28 4.33 13.57 -8.83
C ILE A 28 5.64 14.28 -8.46
N VAL A 29 6.75 13.54 -8.44
CA VAL A 29 8.07 14.11 -8.09
C VAL A 29 8.52 15.13 -9.15
N TYR A 30 8.23 14.88 -10.43
CA TYR A 30 8.57 15.79 -11.52
C TYR A 30 7.75 17.10 -11.46
N ALA A 31 6.45 17.03 -11.16
CA ALA A 31 5.62 18.21 -10.93
C ALA A 31 6.14 19.06 -9.76
N GLN A 32 6.61 18.42 -8.68
CA GLN A 32 7.23 19.11 -7.54
C GLN A 32 8.57 19.75 -7.91
N ALA A 33 9.40 19.06 -8.70
CA ALA A 33 10.65 19.62 -9.20
C ALA A 33 10.40 20.89 -10.03
N ASN A 34 9.33 20.90 -10.84
CA ASN A 34 8.89 22.06 -11.63
C ASN A 34 8.35 23.23 -10.82
N ALA A 35 7.99 23.01 -9.56
CA ALA A 35 7.61 24.06 -8.62
C ALA A 35 8.76 24.50 -7.69
N SER A 36 9.95 23.91 -7.82
CA SER A 36 11.10 24.13 -6.94
C SER A 36 12.27 24.75 -7.70
N GLU A 37 13.22 25.35 -6.97
CA GLU A 37 14.44 25.93 -7.54
C GLU A 37 15.72 25.40 -6.85
N GLY A 38 16.87 25.61 -7.50
CA GLY A 38 18.19 25.29 -6.96
C GLY A 38 18.40 23.81 -6.60
N ASP A 39 19.07 23.56 -5.48
CA ASP A 39 19.47 22.20 -5.08
C ASP A 39 18.29 21.28 -4.74
N LEU A 40 17.16 21.82 -4.29
CA LEU A 40 15.93 21.06 -4.07
C LEU A 40 15.34 20.54 -5.39
N ARG A 41 15.36 21.38 -6.44
CA ARG A 41 14.97 20.96 -7.79
C ARG A 41 15.87 19.84 -8.28
N LEU A 42 17.19 20.01 -8.21
CA LEU A 42 18.15 19.00 -8.67
C LEU A 42 18.02 17.67 -7.94
N ARG A 43 17.83 17.68 -6.60
CA ARG A 43 17.57 16.45 -5.84
C ARG A 43 16.28 15.74 -6.28
N SER A 44 15.23 16.51 -6.55
CA SER A 44 13.96 15.98 -7.03
C SER A 44 14.10 15.38 -8.44
N LEU A 45 14.79 16.07 -9.36
CA LEU A 45 15.05 15.56 -10.72
C LEU A 45 15.90 14.29 -10.71
N ARG A 46 16.93 14.20 -9.86
CA ARG A 46 17.70 12.94 -9.70
C ARG A 46 16.81 11.79 -9.25
N LYS A 47 15.84 12.06 -8.36
CA LYS A 47 14.89 11.03 -7.91
C LYS A 47 13.92 10.62 -9.01
N VAL A 48 13.46 11.55 -9.85
CA VAL A 48 12.67 11.23 -11.06
C VAL A 48 13.48 10.31 -11.97
N ARG A 49 14.75 10.64 -12.24
CA ARG A 49 15.62 9.82 -13.08
C ARG A 49 15.81 8.40 -12.52
N GLU A 50 16.05 8.28 -11.22
CA GLU A 50 16.18 6.98 -10.53
C GLU A 50 14.94 6.10 -10.71
N ILE A 51 13.73 6.68 -10.61
CA ILE A 51 12.48 5.93 -10.82
C ILE A 51 12.34 5.49 -12.29
N LEU A 52 12.66 6.37 -13.25
CA LEU A 52 12.62 6.04 -14.67
C LEU A 52 13.64 4.95 -15.04
N ASP A 53 14.84 4.99 -14.46
CA ASP A 53 15.86 3.95 -14.62
C ASP A 53 15.39 2.61 -14.06
N GLY A 54 14.70 2.61 -12.92
CA GLY A 54 14.06 1.41 -12.36
C GLY A 54 13.03 0.81 -13.30
N ILE A 55 12.17 1.64 -13.91
CA ILE A 55 11.18 1.18 -14.90
C ILE A 55 11.87 0.49 -16.09
N VAL A 56 12.95 1.08 -16.61
CA VAL A 56 13.71 0.50 -17.72
C VAL A 56 14.39 -0.81 -17.33
N ALA A 57 14.92 -0.91 -16.11
CA ALA A 57 15.61 -2.11 -15.62
C ALA A 57 14.64 -3.27 -15.36
N ASP A 58 13.52 -3.00 -14.70
CA ASP A 58 12.58 -4.03 -14.23
C ASP A 58 11.57 -4.43 -15.32
N TYR A 59 11.28 -3.52 -16.26
CA TYR A 59 10.29 -3.72 -17.34
C TYR A 59 10.86 -3.38 -18.73
N PRO A 60 11.99 -3.97 -19.15
CA PRO A 60 12.72 -3.57 -20.37
C PRO A 60 11.96 -3.82 -21.67
N ALA A 61 10.95 -4.70 -21.65
CA ALA A 61 10.10 -5.01 -22.80
C ALA A 61 8.83 -4.15 -22.87
N SER A 62 8.61 -3.24 -21.91
CA SER A 62 7.43 -2.36 -21.91
C SER A 62 7.58 -1.23 -22.94
N ASP A 63 6.46 -0.86 -23.58
CA ASP A 63 6.42 0.31 -24.46
C ASP A 63 6.86 1.59 -23.73
N LEU A 64 6.58 1.67 -22.43
CA LEU A 64 7.03 2.77 -21.58
C LEU A 64 8.55 2.81 -21.45
N ALA A 65 9.20 1.68 -21.18
CA ALA A 65 10.67 1.62 -21.10
C ALA A 65 11.34 2.02 -22.41
N VAL A 66 10.76 1.62 -23.56
CA VAL A 66 11.24 2.03 -24.88
C VAL A 66 11.14 3.55 -25.05
N LYS A 67 10.01 4.17 -24.69
CA LYS A 67 9.84 5.64 -24.74
C LYS A 67 10.83 6.38 -23.85
N ILE A 68 11.09 5.86 -22.64
CA ILE A 68 12.10 6.42 -21.71
C ILE A 68 13.50 6.33 -22.33
N LEU A 69 13.88 5.19 -22.90
CA LEU A 69 15.17 4.99 -23.58
C LEU A 69 15.35 5.90 -24.80
N LEU A 70 14.27 6.13 -25.54
CA LEU A 70 14.23 7.07 -26.67
C LEU A 70 14.15 8.54 -26.23
N LYS A 71 14.12 8.80 -24.92
CA LYS A 71 14.03 10.13 -24.31
C LYS A 71 12.79 10.93 -24.74
N GLU A 72 11.70 10.24 -25.05
CA GLU A 72 10.42 10.84 -25.39
C GLU A 72 9.73 11.44 -24.15
N THR A 73 8.69 12.24 -24.38
CA THR A 73 7.82 12.72 -23.31
C THR A 73 6.92 11.58 -22.82
N VAL A 74 7.01 11.24 -21.54
CA VAL A 74 6.17 10.20 -20.90
C VAL A 74 5.27 10.86 -19.86
N ASN A 75 3.95 10.86 -20.10
CA ASN A 75 2.93 11.46 -19.23
C ASN A 75 3.30 12.86 -18.68
N GLY A 76 3.86 13.73 -19.52
CA GLY A 76 4.25 15.10 -19.15
C GLY A 76 5.64 15.24 -18.53
N ILE A 77 6.40 14.15 -18.41
CA ILE A 77 7.82 14.17 -18.06
C ILE A 77 8.64 14.27 -19.35
N GLU A 78 9.33 15.39 -19.56
CA GLU A 78 10.24 15.58 -20.69
C GLU A 78 11.60 14.94 -20.39
N VAL A 79 11.77 13.66 -20.74
CA VAL A 79 12.94 12.86 -20.36
C VAL A 79 14.25 13.44 -20.92
N ALA A 80 14.23 13.94 -22.16
CA ALA A 80 15.39 14.61 -22.75
C ALA A 80 15.80 15.89 -21.99
N ALA A 81 14.84 16.70 -21.56
CA ALA A 81 15.09 17.94 -20.81
C ALA A 81 15.58 17.64 -19.39
N LEU A 82 14.97 16.64 -18.73
CA LEU A 82 15.41 16.11 -17.44
C LEU A 82 16.89 15.70 -17.48
N ASP A 83 17.28 14.88 -18.47
CA ASP A 83 18.66 14.42 -18.64
C ASP A 83 19.63 15.59 -18.88
N ALA A 84 19.24 16.54 -19.73
CA ALA A 84 20.07 17.70 -20.05
C ALA A 84 20.34 18.58 -18.83
N GLU A 85 19.33 18.81 -17.99
CA GLU A 85 19.46 19.59 -16.77
C GLU A 85 20.36 18.89 -15.73
N LEU A 86 20.21 17.57 -15.56
CA LEU A 86 21.08 16.78 -14.69
C LEU A 86 22.53 16.77 -15.18
N ALA A 87 22.75 16.69 -16.49
CA ALA A 87 24.07 16.73 -17.10
C ALA A 87 24.74 18.12 -16.94
N ALA A 88 23.97 19.20 -17.13
CA ALA A 88 24.46 20.56 -16.93
C ALA A 88 24.91 20.78 -15.47
N ALA A 89 24.14 20.28 -14.50
CA ALA A 89 24.50 20.36 -13.08
C ALA A 89 25.74 19.55 -12.69
N ALA A 90 26.04 18.45 -13.41
CA ALA A 90 27.25 17.68 -13.20
C ALA A 90 28.52 18.41 -13.71
N THR A 91 28.37 19.33 -14.66
CA THR A 91 29.48 20.07 -15.27
C THR A 91 29.86 21.33 -14.48
N THR A 92 29.02 21.77 -13.53
CA THR A 92 29.26 22.95 -12.67
C THR A 92 30.11 22.67 -11.42
N VAL A 93 30.77 21.51 -11.32
CA VAL A 93 31.81 21.30 -10.31
C VAL A 93 33.03 22.12 -10.74
N PRO A 94 33.50 23.09 -9.93
CA PRO A 94 34.70 23.84 -10.28
C PRO A 94 35.86 22.86 -10.38
N GLU A 95 36.58 22.94 -11.51
CA GLU A 95 37.86 22.28 -11.73
C GLU A 95 38.74 22.52 -10.49
N PRO A 96 39.20 21.47 -9.79
CA PRO A 96 40.09 21.67 -8.66
C PRO A 96 41.35 22.35 -9.18
N GLU A 97 41.74 23.47 -8.57
CA GLU A 97 43.01 24.12 -8.86
C GLU A 97 44.14 23.07 -8.84
N PRO A 98 45.06 23.10 -9.83
CA PRO A 98 46.09 22.08 -9.93
C PRO A 98 46.98 22.14 -8.69
N VAL A 99 46.88 21.12 -7.85
CA VAL A 99 47.84 20.87 -6.78
C VAL A 99 49.16 20.48 -7.46
N PRO A 100 50.29 21.17 -7.22
CA PRO A 100 51.55 20.82 -7.85
C PRO A 100 52.01 19.43 -7.37
N GLU A 101 52.17 18.51 -8.31
CA GLU A 101 52.73 17.18 -8.09
C GLU A 101 54.19 17.29 -7.63
N THR A 102 54.47 17.01 -6.35
CA THR A 102 55.81 16.66 -5.89
C THR A 102 56.06 15.18 -6.14
N SER A 103 56.89 14.92 -7.15
CA SER A 103 57.49 13.63 -7.51
C SER A 103 58.12 12.90 -6.30
N PRO A 104 57.91 11.58 -6.13
CA PRO A 104 58.61 10.80 -5.10
C PRO A 104 60.04 10.46 -5.55
N ALA A 105 61.02 10.92 -4.78
CA ALA A 105 62.44 10.60 -4.97
C ALA A 105 62.83 9.34 -4.17
N ALA A 106 63.30 8.34 -4.92
CA ALA A 106 64.34 7.34 -4.62
C ALA A 106 64.49 6.77 -3.19
N ALA A 107 64.26 5.46 -3.10
CA ALA A 107 64.69 4.60 -2.01
C ALA A 107 66.24 4.51 -1.90
N PRO A 108 66.80 4.38 -0.68
CA PRO A 108 68.23 4.10 -0.49
C PRO A 108 68.56 2.59 -0.66
N PRO A 109 69.81 2.24 -1.00
CA PRO A 109 70.22 0.86 -1.29
C PRO A 109 70.50 0.04 -0.02
N VAL A 110 70.24 -1.27 -0.14
CA VAL A 110 70.54 -2.33 0.82
C VAL A 110 72.05 -2.60 0.89
N PRO A 111 72.65 -2.83 2.08
CA PRO A 111 73.95 -3.48 2.21
C PRO A 111 73.82 -4.99 2.50
N ASP A 112 74.74 -5.73 1.89
CA ASP A 112 74.88 -7.19 1.86
C ASP A 112 75.80 -7.75 2.97
N ALA A 113 75.71 -9.07 3.18
CA ALA A 113 76.62 -10.00 3.90
C ALA A 113 76.62 -9.96 5.46
N ALA A 114 76.72 -11.08 6.22
CA ALA A 114 76.71 -12.52 5.98
C ALA A 114 76.72 -13.30 7.32
N ALA A 115 76.27 -14.58 7.26
CA ALA A 115 76.65 -15.76 8.09
C ALA A 115 76.05 -15.91 9.51
N VAL A 116 75.61 -17.08 10.03
CA VAL A 116 75.89 -18.52 9.74
C VAL A 116 74.76 -19.45 10.30
N ASP A 117 74.59 -20.61 9.65
CA ASP A 117 73.79 -21.84 9.95
C ASP A 117 74.27 -22.65 11.20
N PRO A 118 73.73 -23.85 11.59
CA PRO A 118 72.42 -24.53 11.37
C PRO A 118 71.85 -25.19 12.66
N PHE A 119 70.59 -25.67 12.71
CA PHE A 119 70.24 -26.99 13.30
C PHE A 119 68.74 -27.34 13.13
N ALA A 120 68.53 -28.60 12.75
CA ALA A 120 67.33 -29.43 12.90
C ALA A 120 66.17 -29.24 11.90
N VAL A 121 66.25 -30.07 10.87
CA VAL A 121 65.15 -30.56 10.03
C VAL A 121 64.11 -31.28 10.90
N GLU A 122 62.84 -30.91 10.77
CA GLU A 122 61.73 -31.87 10.87
C GLU A 122 60.53 -31.33 10.06
N GLU A 123 60.23 -32.00 8.95
CA GLU A 123 58.92 -31.94 8.26
C GLU A 123 58.33 -33.36 8.37
N PRO A 124 57.03 -33.53 8.69
CA PRO A 124 56.09 -33.68 7.57
C PRO A 124 54.64 -33.17 7.80
N GLU A 125 54.08 -32.65 6.69
CA GLU A 125 52.70 -32.75 6.17
C GLU A 125 51.48 -32.02 6.79
N PRO A 126 50.46 -31.69 5.95
CA PRO A 126 49.68 -30.46 6.06
C PRO A 126 48.31 -30.67 6.70
N ALA A 127 48.02 -29.88 7.73
CA ALA A 127 46.65 -29.65 8.19
C ALA A 127 46.23 -28.24 7.79
N ALA A 128 45.57 -28.12 6.64
CA ALA A 128 44.77 -26.95 6.31
C ALA A 128 43.62 -26.86 7.32
N THR A 129 43.86 -26.18 8.43
CA THR A 129 42.81 -25.67 9.32
C THR A 129 42.70 -24.18 9.04
N GLU A 130 41.98 -23.84 7.97
CA GLU A 130 41.43 -22.49 7.91
C GLU A 130 40.37 -22.38 9.02
N PRO A 131 40.48 -21.39 9.93
CA PRO A 131 39.45 -21.16 10.93
C PRO A 131 38.18 -20.76 10.20
N HIS A 132 37.16 -21.61 10.29
CA HIS A 132 35.79 -21.32 9.89
C HIS A 132 35.41 -19.89 10.30
N ALA A 133 35.34 -19.00 9.31
CA ALA A 133 34.58 -17.75 9.43
C ALA A 133 33.16 -18.10 9.93
N PRO A 134 32.58 -17.33 10.87
CA PRO A 134 31.58 -17.88 11.77
C PRO A 134 30.25 -18.12 11.04
N GLU A 135 30.00 -19.38 10.72
CA GLU A 135 28.68 -19.90 10.34
C GLU A 135 27.64 -19.66 11.46
N ILE A 136 28.10 -19.48 12.70
CA ILE A 136 27.31 -19.19 13.91
C ILE A 136 26.60 -17.82 13.84
N ALA A 137 27.15 -16.82 13.12
CA ALA A 137 26.50 -15.52 12.99
C ALA A 137 25.23 -15.56 12.11
N ARG A 138 25.08 -16.58 11.25
CA ARG A 138 23.94 -16.73 10.32
C ARG A 138 22.76 -17.51 10.91
N VAL A 139 22.97 -18.17 12.06
CA VAL A 139 21.95 -19.03 12.73
C VAL A 139 21.09 -18.24 13.74
N LEU A 140 21.41 -16.98 14.07
CA LEU A 140 20.74 -16.22 15.12
C LEU A 140 20.23 -14.85 14.62
N SER A 141 19.15 -14.86 13.84
CA SER A 141 18.09 -13.81 13.77
C SER A 141 17.06 -14.16 12.68
N LEU A 142 16.51 -15.37 12.71
CA LEU A 142 15.33 -15.66 11.89
C LEU A 142 14.15 -14.95 12.54
N THR A 143 13.55 -14.00 11.84
CA THR A 143 12.28 -13.44 12.28
C THR A 143 11.18 -14.50 12.18
N THR A 144 10.43 -14.66 13.27
CA THR A 144 9.37 -15.64 13.41
C THR A 144 8.06 -14.98 13.83
N GLU A 145 6.98 -15.75 13.80
CA GLU A 145 5.69 -15.31 14.34
C GLU A 145 5.79 -14.89 15.81
N GLU A 146 6.65 -15.54 16.60
CA GLU A 146 6.87 -15.21 18.01
C GLU A 146 7.54 -13.84 18.18
N THR A 147 8.57 -13.56 17.38
CA THR A 147 9.24 -12.25 17.40
C THR A 147 8.29 -11.13 16.96
N GLU A 148 7.39 -11.39 16.01
CA GLU A 148 6.41 -10.41 15.56
C GLU A 148 5.30 -10.21 16.60
N LYS A 149 4.84 -11.29 17.23
CA LYS A 149 3.88 -11.22 18.35
C LYS A 149 4.42 -10.38 19.50
N ALA A 150 5.71 -10.45 19.78
CA ALA A 150 6.36 -9.65 20.81
C ALA A 150 6.30 -8.13 20.54
N LEU A 151 6.07 -7.71 19.28
CA LEU A 151 5.90 -6.30 18.91
C LEU A 151 4.56 -5.71 19.36
N GLN A 152 3.58 -6.55 19.72
CA GLN A 152 2.25 -6.12 20.19
C GLN A 152 1.57 -5.12 19.25
N LEU A 153 1.65 -5.37 17.94
CA LEU A 153 1.14 -4.46 16.91
C LEU A 153 -0.38 -4.32 17.02
N ASP A 154 -0.84 -3.09 17.24
CA ASP A 154 -2.26 -2.76 17.09
C ASP A 154 -2.65 -2.58 15.62
N ARG A 155 -3.94 -2.35 15.37
CA ARG A 155 -4.45 -2.22 14.01
C ARG A 155 -3.83 -1.04 13.24
N GLN A 156 -3.47 0.04 13.92
CA GLN A 156 -2.88 1.22 13.29
C GLN A 156 -1.40 0.99 12.99
N ALA A 157 -0.67 0.31 13.87
CA ALA A 157 0.70 -0.11 13.64
C ALA A 157 0.82 -1.07 12.44
N VAL A 158 -0.16 -1.96 12.25
CA VAL A 158 -0.21 -2.80 11.05
C VAL A 158 -0.47 -1.98 9.77
N ARG A 159 -1.35 -0.96 9.83
CA ARG A 159 -1.55 -0.04 8.69
C ARG A 159 -0.29 0.74 8.36
N ASP A 160 0.46 1.17 9.37
CA ASP A 160 1.75 1.82 9.22
C ASP A 160 2.74 0.92 8.48
N ILE A 161 2.89 -0.34 8.89
CA ILE A 161 3.73 -1.33 8.20
C ILE A 161 3.27 -1.52 6.74
N GLN A 162 1.97 -1.72 6.50
CA GLN A 162 1.42 -1.90 5.15
C GLN A 162 1.69 -0.68 4.25
N ALA A 163 1.47 0.53 4.76
CA ALA A 163 1.72 1.76 4.01
C ALA A 163 3.22 1.92 3.70
N ARG A 164 4.10 1.65 4.67
CA ARG A 164 5.55 1.71 4.51
C ARG A 164 6.07 0.72 3.47
N LEU A 165 5.56 -0.51 3.48
CA LEU A 165 5.87 -1.51 2.46
C LEU A 165 5.43 -1.02 1.07
N LEU A 166 4.20 -0.50 0.96
CA LEU A 166 3.65 0.00 -0.30
C LEU A 166 4.49 1.14 -0.89
N VAL A 167 4.87 2.15 -0.08
CA VAL A 167 5.66 3.30 -0.56
C VAL A 167 7.11 2.95 -0.88
N LEU A 168 7.60 1.82 -0.37
CA LEU A 168 8.90 1.24 -0.74
C LEU A 168 8.81 0.30 -1.96
N GLY A 169 7.63 0.14 -2.57
CA GLY A 169 7.42 -0.69 -3.76
C GLY A 169 7.05 -2.15 -3.47
N HIS A 170 6.78 -2.51 -2.22
CA HIS A 170 6.38 -3.86 -1.81
C HIS A 170 4.87 -3.91 -1.53
N ASP A 171 4.05 -4.33 -2.51
CA ASP A 171 2.58 -4.26 -2.41
C ASP A 171 1.99 -5.24 -1.36
N PRO A 172 1.39 -4.76 -0.26
CA PRO A 172 0.73 -5.61 0.74
C PRO A 172 -0.67 -6.11 0.32
N ASN A 173 -1.13 -5.76 -0.89
CA ASN A 173 -2.50 -5.99 -1.39
C ASN A 173 -3.56 -5.27 -0.54
N GLY A 174 -3.27 -4.01 -0.18
CA GLY A 174 -4.16 -3.11 0.55
C GLY A 174 -3.70 -2.76 1.98
N ILE A 175 -4.31 -1.70 2.53
CA ILE A 175 -4.05 -1.17 3.88
C ILE A 175 -5.33 -1.32 4.72
N ASP A 176 -5.44 -2.43 5.46
CA ASP A 176 -6.64 -2.81 6.20
C ASP A 176 -6.40 -3.03 7.72
N GLY A 177 -5.12 -2.95 8.12
CA GLY A 177 -4.65 -3.18 9.48
C GLY A 177 -4.67 -4.65 9.90
N ARG A 178 -4.64 -5.59 8.95
CA ARG A 178 -4.56 -7.03 9.22
C ARG A 178 -3.37 -7.62 8.48
N ILE A 179 -2.62 -8.49 9.15
CA ILE A 179 -1.52 -9.20 8.50
C ILE A 179 -2.08 -10.46 7.82
N GLY A 180 -2.31 -10.36 6.51
CA GLY A 180 -2.75 -11.46 5.65
C GLY A 180 -1.67 -11.90 4.66
N ASN A 181 -2.04 -12.76 3.70
CA ASN A 181 -1.10 -13.31 2.70
C ASN A 181 -0.38 -12.23 1.87
N GLY A 182 -1.09 -11.14 1.53
CA GLY A 182 -0.51 -9.99 0.81
C GLY A 182 0.58 -9.30 1.63
N THR A 183 0.25 -8.88 2.86
CA THR A 183 1.22 -8.30 3.80
C THR A 183 2.41 -9.23 4.03
N ARG A 184 2.20 -10.54 4.19
CA ARG A 184 3.28 -11.53 4.32
C ARG A 184 4.18 -11.59 3.08
N GLY A 185 3.60 -11.51 1.89
CA GLY A 185 4.34 -11.45 0.62
C GLY A 185 5.19 -10.18 0.52
N ALA A 186 4.62 -9.03 0.84
CA ALA A 186 5.32 -7.75 0.85
C ALA A 186 6.49 -7.73 1.84
N ILE A 187 6.31 -8.27 3.06
CA ILE A 187 7.40 -8.37 4.05
C ILE A 187 8.54 -9.23 3.50
N ARG A 188 8.24 -10.38 2.87
CA ARG A 188 9.28 -11.22 2.24
C ARG A 188 10.03 -10.50 1.13
N SER A 189 9.29 -9.78 0.28
CA SER A 189 9.88 -8.99 -0.81
C SER A 189 10.83 -7.91 -0.28
N TRP A 190 10.40 -7.18 0.77
CA TRP A 190 11.24 -6.20 1.45
C TRP A 190 12.45 -6.82 2.14
N GLN A 191 12.28 -7.95 2.83
CA GLN A 191 13.40 -8.67 3.43
C GLN A 191 14.44 -9.09 2.39
N SER A 192 13.99 -9.62 1.25
CA SER A 192 14.89 -9.95 0.14
C SER A 192 15.63 -8.73 -0.41
N SER A 193 14.98 -7.56 -0.52
CA SER A 193 15.63 -6.35 -1.03
C SER A 193 16.72 -5.80 -0.10
N VAL A 194 16.65 -6.10 1.20
CA VAL A 194 17.69 -5.74 2.20
C VAL A 194 18.61 -6.91 2.55
N ALA A 195 18.64 -7.97 1.74
CA ALA A 195 19.44 -9.19 1.94
C ALA A 195 19.20 -9.91 3.29
N ALA A 196 18.02 -9.73 3.88
CA ALA A 196 17.56 -10.47 5.05
C ALA A 196 16.82 -11.77 4.64
N PRO A 197 16.78 -12.80 5.51
CA PRO A 197 15.99 -14.00 5.26
C PRO A 197 14.50 -13.65 5.03
N PRO A 198 13.87 -14.09 3.92
CA PRO A 198 12.50 -13.73 3.57
C PRO A 198 11.48 -14.62 4.32
N THR A 199 11.39 -14.45 5.64
CA THR A 199 10.48 -15.21 6.52
C THR A 199 9.03 -14.73 6.41
N GLY A 200 8.81 -13.46 6.07
CA GLY A 200 7.50 -12.81 6.09
C GLY A 200 7.05 -12.32 7.46
N TYR A 201 7.93 -12.36 8.47
CA TYR A 201 7.70 -11.85 9.83
C TYR A 201 8.69 -10.76 10.16
N LEU A 202 8.29 -9.78 10.97
CA LEU A 202 9.18 -8.71 11.43
C LEU A 202 9.58 -8.91 12.90
N ASP A 203 10.80 -8.53 13.25
CA ASP A 203 11.20 -8.25 14.63
C ASP A 203 11.33 -6.73 14.86
N ALA A 204 11.79 -6.34 16.04
CA ALA A 204 11.90 -4.93 16.41
C ALA A 204 12.94 -4.18 15.57
N GLY A 205 14.05 -4.85 15.23
CA GLY A 205 15.13 -4.25 14.44
C GLY A 205 14.75 -4.06 12.98
N GLN A 206 14.10 -5.07 12.39
CA GLN A 206 13.55 -4.98 11.05
C GLN A 206 12.44 -3.93 10.96
N LEU A 207 11.53 -3.87 11.94
CA LEU A 207 10.51 -2.82 11.98
C LEU A 207 11.12 -1.42 12.06
N ALA A 208 12.15 -1.22 12.89
CA ALA A 208 12.85 0.07 12.97
C ALA A 208 13.55 0.44 11.64
N SER A 209 14.16 -0.55 10.98
CA SER A 209 14.80 -0.36 9.67
C SER A 209 13.79 0.01 8.59
N LEU A 210 12.66 -0.69 8.54
CA LEU A 210 11.54 -0.39 7.64
C LEU A 210 11.04 1.04 7.84
N LYS A 211 10.86 1.46 9.11
CA LYS A 211 10.43 2.83 9.43
C LYS A 211 11.42 3.88 8.96
N THR A 212 12.70 3.73 9.29
CA THR A 212 13.76 4.65 8.86
C THR A 212 13.83 4.76 7.33
N ALA A 213 13.79 3.65 6.60
CA ALA A 213 13.88 3.64 5.14
C ALA A 213 12.68 4.32 4.45
N SER A 214 11.49 4.28 5.07
CA SER A 214 10.24 4.76 4.47
C SER A 214 9.79 6.14 4.94
N GLU A 215 10.43 6.73 5.96
CA GLU A 215 9.88 7.89 6.67
C GLU A 215 9.56 9.08 5.76
N SER A 216 10.51 9.48 4.91
CA SER A 216 10.33 10.64 4.01
C SER A 216 9.27 10.38 2.93
N ILE A 217 9.28 9.19 2.32
CA ILE A 217 8.35 8.84 1.25
C ILE A 217 6.93 8.60 1.80
N LEU A 218 6.80 8.04 3.01
CA LEU A 218 5.52 7.91 3.70
C LEU A 218 4.95 9.30 4.01
N ALA A 219 5.76 10.23 4.51
CA ALA A 219 5.31 11.59 4.81
C ALA A 219 4.77 12.30 3.55
N LEU A 220 5.41 12.12 2.40
CA LEU A 220 4.92 12.63 1.11
C LEU A 220 3.62 11.94 0.68
N TRP A 221 3.57 10.62 0.79
CA TRP A 221 2.39 9.82 0.42
C TRP A 221 1.15 10.20 1.25
N LEU A 222 1.33 10.56 2.53
CA LEU A 222 0.28 11.00 3.44
C LEU A 222 -0.26 12.42 3.16
N GLN A 223 0.41 13.25 2.36
CA GLN A 223 -0.13 14.55 1.97
C GLN A 223 -1.38 14.42 1.10
N ASN A 224 -1.56 13.29 0.43
CA ASN A 224 -2.78 12.98 -0.29
C ASN A 224 -3.89 12.58 0.71
N GLU A 225 -4.99 13.32 0.72
CA GLU A 225 -6.10 13.05 1.66
C GLU A 225 -6.66 11.62 1.56
N LYS A 226 -6.70 11.02 0.35
CA LYS A 226 -7.21 9.65 0.19
C LYS A 226 -6.26 8.66 0.86
N ASN A 227 -4.96 8.87 0.73
CA ASN A 227 -3.94 8.04 1.35
C ASN A 227 -3.96 8.18 2.87
N ALA A 228 -4.03 9.43 3.38
CA ALA A 228 -4.19 9.70 4.81
C ALA A 228 -5.43 8.99 5.39
N ARG A 229 -6.57 9.00 4.68
CA ARG A 229 -7.78 8.29 5.10
C ARG A 229 -7.66 6.76 5.07
N MET A 230 -6.82 6.19 4.20
CA MET A 230 -6.54 4.75 4.19
C MET A 230 -5.59 4.35 5.33
N TYR A 231 -4.59 5.19 5.58
CA TYR A 231 -3.61 5.04 6.66
C TYR A 231 -4.23 5.14 8.04
N GLU A 232 -4.99 6.22 8.28
CA GLU A 232 -5.68 6.47 9.53
C GLU A 232 -7.17 6.69 9.22
N PRO A 233 -7.97 5.61 9.17
CA PRO A 233 -9.37 5.73 8.87
C PRO A 233 -10.08 6.54 9.97
N PRO A 234 -11.03 7.42 9.62
CA PRO A 234 -11.77 8.17 10.61
C PRO A 234 -12.45 7.22 11.60
N PRO A 235 -12.64 7.63 12.86
CA PRO A 235 -13.31 6.79 13.83
C PRO A 235 -14.70 6.40 13.33
N PRO A 236 -15.18 5.18 13.58
CA PRO A 236 -16.51 4.76 13.16
C PRO A 236 -17.58 5.74 13.65
N ILE A 237 -18.57 6.02 12.82
CA ILE A 237 -19.70 6.87 13.18
C ILE A 237 -20.37 6.28 14.41
N ALA A 238 -20.41 7.07 15.49
CA ALA A 238 -21.16 6.71 16.70
C ALA A 238 -22.65 6.54 16.37
N LEU A 239 -23.22 5.39 16.73
CA LEU A 239 -24.61 5.03 16.45
C LEU A 239 -25.54 5.49 17.58
N THR A 240 -25.69 6.81 17.73
CA THR A 240 -26.58 7.40 18.73
C THR A 240 -28.06 7.19 18.38
N PRO A 241 -28.97 7.20 19.36
CA PRO A 241 -30.41 7.11 19.13
C PRO A 241 -30.93 8.07 18.05
N SER A 242 -30.46 9.32 18.05
CA SER A 242 -30.84 10.34 17.07
C SER A 242 -30.31 10.06 15.67
N ARG A 243 -29.10 9.50 15.54
CA ARG A 243 -28.51 9.14 14.25
C ARG A 243 -29.19 7.95 13.60
N VAL A 244 -29.56 6.94 14.40
CA VAL A 244 -30.24 5.73 13.88
C VAL A 244 -31.73 5.97 13.63
N SER A 245 -32.40 6.76 14.47
CA SER A 245 -33.83 7.08 14.30
C SER A 245 -34.08 7.98 13.08
N GLY A 246 -35.29 7.99 12.56
CA GLY A 246 -35.70 8.80 11.42
C GLY A 246 -36.07 7.96 10.19
N ARG A 247 -36.16 8.62 9.05
CA ARG A 247 -36.53 7.99 7.78
C ARG A 247 -35.31 7.33 7.13
N TRP A 248 -35.50 6.12 6.65
CA TRP A 248 -34.54 5.36 5.85
C TRP A 248 -35.20 4.93 4.55
N THR A 249 -34.40 4.75 3.51
CA THR A 249 -34.79 4.06 2.29
C THR A 249 -34.14 2.68 2.27
N TYR A 250 -34.80 1.70 1.67
CA TYR A 250 -34.22 0.37 1.56
C TYR A 250 -34.56 -0.30 0.24
N VAL A 251 -33.70 -1.24 -0.14
CA VAL A 251 -33.86 -2.15 -1.27
C VAL A 251 -33.60 -3.57 -0.78
N THR A 252 -34.54 -4.46 -1.08
CA THR A 252 -34.40 -5.89 -0.89
C THR A 252 -34.26 -6.57 -2.25
N ASN A 253 -33.17 -7.31 -2.44
CA ASN A 253 -32.94 -8.08 -3.68
C ASN A 253 -33.05 -9.58 -3.37
N CYS A 254 -34.01 -10.23 -4.02
CA CYS A 254 -34.33 -11.63 -3.86
C CYS A 254 -33.89 -12.40 -5.10
N GLY A 255 -33.04 -13.41 -4.90
CA GLY A 255 -32.60 -14.32 -5.96
C GLY A 255 -33.60 -15.46 -6.22
N PRO A 256 -33.35 -16.30 -7.24
CA PRO A 256 -34.21 -17.43 -7.59
C PRO A 256 -34.32 -18.48 -6.48
N ARG A 257 -33.35 -18.54 -5.57
CA ARG A 257 -33.33 -19.46 -4.42
C ARG A 257 -34.04 -18.88 -3.18
N SER A 258 -34.56 -17.66 -3.25
CA SER A 258 -35.28 -17.05 -2.13
C SER A 258 -36.69 -17.64 -2.02
N LYS A 259 -37.30 -17.57 -0.83
CA LYS A 259 -38.68 -18.04 -0.59
C LYS A 259 -39.75 -17.27 -1.37
N VAL A 260 -39.39 -16.11 -1.92
CA VAL A 260 -40.30 -15.21 -2.64
C VAL A 260 -39.95 -15.08 -4.13
N GLY A 261 -39.04 -15.92 -4.63
CA GLY A 261 -38.60 -15.90 -6.02
C GLY A 261 -37.72 -14.69 -6.38
N ARG A 262 -37.53 -14.44 -7.67
CA ARG A 262 -36.77 -13.27 -8.14
C ARG A 262 -37.61 -12.01 -7.96
N ALA A 263 -37.13 -11.09 -7.12
CA ALA A 263 -37.81 -9.82 -6.88
C ALA A 263 -36.80 -8.74 -6.48
N LYS A 264 -37.09 -7.49 -6.86
CA LYS A 264 -36.45 -6.29 -6.32
C LYS A 264 -37.52 -5.43 -5.68
N ILE A 265 -37.40 -5.22 -4.39
CA ILE A 265 -38.42 -4.56 -3.57
C ILE A 265 -37.81 -3.30 -2.97
N ASN A 266 -38.34 -2.14 -3.33
CA ASN A 266 -37.88 -0.87 -2.77
C ASN A 266 -38.86 -0.42 -1.70
N GLY A 267 -38.40 0.31 -0.69
CA GLY A 267 -39.28 0.80 0.35
C GLY A 267 -38.68 1.88 1.22
N VAL A 268 -39.50 2.34 2.15
CA VAL A 268 -39.12 3.31 3.18
C VAL A 268 -39.45 2.74 4.54
N MET A 269 -38.65 3.10 5.54
CA MET A 269 -38.92 2.76 6.93
C MET A 269 -38.72 3.98 7.82
N ALA A 270 -39.57 4.11 8.83
CA ALA A 270 -39.47 5.13 9.87
C ALA A 270 -39.03 4.44 11.16
N VAL A 271 -37.78 4.68 11.55
CA VAL A 271 -37.12 4.09 12.71
C VAL A 271 -37.27 5.02 13.92
N ARG A 272 -37.61 4.47 15.08
CA ARG A 272 -37.71 5.20 16.36
C ARG A 272 -36.95 4.44 17.43
N HIS A 273 -36.14 5.15 18.22
CA HIS A 273 -35.53 4.59 19.42
C HIS A 273 -36.60 4.26 20.46
N ALA A 274 -36.49 3.08 21.07
CA ALA A 274 -37.46 2.55 22.02
C ALA A 274 -36.81 2.22 23.38
N GLY A 275 -35.69 2.86 23.70
CA GLY A 275 -34.93 2.64 24.93
C GLY A 275 -33.81 1.61 24.80
N GLY A 276 -32.71 1.85 25.53
CA GLY A 276 -31.53 0.98 25.49
C GLY A 276 -31.02 0.76 24.06
N ASN A 277 -30.89 -0.50 23.66
CA ASN A 277 -30.49 -0.89 22.31
C ASN A 277 -31.66 -1.21 21.36
N ARG A 278 -32.90 -0.93 21.78
CA ARG A 278 -34.11 -1.29 21.03
C ARG A 278 -34.55 -0.15 20.11
N TYR A 279 -34.98 -0.53 18.92
CA TYR A 279 -35.58 0.35 17.92
C TYR A 279 -36.87 -0.28 17.41
N THR A 280 -37.87 0.54 17.14
CA THR A 280 -39.14 0.09 16.55
C THR A 280 -39.51 0.98 15.39
N GLY A 281 -40.45 0.54 14.56
CA GLY A 281 -40.87 1.38 13.47
C GLY A 281 -41.86 0.73 12.54
N ASN A 282 -42.15 1.48 11.48
CA ASN A 282 -43.02 1.04 10.40
C ASN A 282 -42.21 1.04 9.11
N LEU A 283 -42.53 0.12 8.22
CA LEU A 283 -42.01 0.09 6.87
C LEU A 283 -43.13 -0.08 5.86
N SER A 284 -42.89 0.40 4.65
CA SER A 284 -43.78 0.22 3.49
C SER A 284 -42.95 0.05 2.22
N ASN A 285 -43.43 -0.76 1.28
CA ASN A 285 -42.69 -1.08 0.06
C ASN A 285 -43.47 -0.82 -1.24
N SER A 286 -42.78 -0.98 -2.37
CA SER A 286 -43.31 -0.80 -3.73
C SER A 286 -44.39 -1.80 -4.13
N GLN A 287 -44.61 -2.87 -3.35
CA GLN A 287 -45.69 -3.84 -3.54
C GLN A 287 -46.95 -3.46 -2.75
N GLY A 288 -46.96 -2.29 -2.10
CA GLY A 288 -48.07 -1.85 -1.24
C GLY A 288 -48.10 -2.51 0.13
N LEU A 289 -47.13 -3.38 0.47
CA LEU A 289 -47.06 -4.05 1.76
C LEU A 289 -46.56 -3.10 2.84
N ARG A 290 -47.12 -3.25 4.04
CA ARG A 290 -46.75 -2.49 5.24
C ARG A 290 -46.46 -3.44 6.39
N ALA A 291 -45.48 -3.11 7.22
CA ALA A 291 -45.17 -3.87 8.42
C ALA A 291 -44.77 -2.98 9.59
N ARG A 292 -44.93 -3.51 10.80
CA ARG A 292 -44.28 -2.99 11.99
C ARG A 292 -43.05 -3.85 12.28
N PHE A 293 -41.94 -3.23 12.66
CA PHE A 293 -40.74 -3.97 13.04
C PHE A 293 -40.28 -3.62 14.45
N ASP A 294 -39.62 -4.61 15.06
CA ASP A 294 -38.86 -4.49 16.30
C ASP A 294 -37.42 -4.89 16.01
N ALA A 295 -36.47 -4.06 16.42
CA ALA A 295 -35.05 -4.22 16.15
C ALA A 295 -34.21 -4.01 17.41
N ARG A 296 -33.07 -4.71 17.47
CA ARG A 296 -32.04 -4.54 18.49
C ARG A 296 -30.70 -4.25 17.83
N LEU A 297 -29.98 -3.26 18.36
CA LEU A 297 -28.64 -2.87 17.92
C LEU A 297 -27.57 -3.34 18.91
N SER A 298 -26.72 -4.29 18.55
CA SER A 298 -25.60 -4.74 19.37
C SER A 298 -24.29 -4.40 18.66
N GLY A 299 -23.55 -3.43 19.20
CA GLY A 299 -22.43 -2.80 18.48
C GLY A 299 -22.94 -2.15 17.20
N ARG A 300 -22.54 -2.72 16.05
CA ARG A 300 -23.04 -2.32 14.72
C ARG A 300 -23.97 -3.36 14.08
N THR A 301 -24.30 -4.44 14.78
CA THR A 301 -25.19 -5.49 14.26
C THR A 301 -26.63 -5.18 14.64
N VAL A 302 -27.51 -5.19 13.64
CA VAL A 302 -28.96 -5.02 13.79
C VAL A 302 -29.65 -6.36 13.60
N SER A 303 -30.42 -6.78 14.60
CA SER A 303 -31.31 -7.94 14.51
C SER A 303 -32.75 -7.44 14.62
N SER A 304 -33.60 -7.77 13.65
CA SER A 304 -34.98 -7.29 13.65
C SER A 304 -35.99 -8.34 13.20
N VAL A 305 -37.26 -8.10 13.57
CA VAL A 305 -38.42 -8.87 13.12
C VAL A 305 -39.48 -7.91 12.61
N ALA A 306 -39.81 -8.01 11.33
CA ALA A 306 -40.90 -7.28 10.70
C ALA A 306 -42.16 -8.16 10.64
N ASN A 307 -43.29 -7.64 11.13
CA ASN A 307 -44.58 -8.31 11.11
C ASN A 307 -45.49 -7.65 10.08
N PHE A 308 -45.76 -8.38 8.99
CA PHE A 308 -46.60 -7.97 7.86
C PHE A 308 -48.08 -8.41 8.01
N GLY A 309 -48.49 -8.85 9.20
CA GLY A 309 -49.85 -9.32 9.47
C GLY A 309 -50.08 -10.76 9.01
N LEU A 310 -51.35 -11.15 8.90
CA LEU A 310 -51.77 -12.54 8.68
C LEU A 310 -51.37 -13.12 7.31
N LEU A 311 -51.23 -12.29 6.27
CA LEU A 311 -51.00 -12.79 4.90
C LEU A 311 -49.54 -13.18 4.63
N ILE A 312 -48.58 -12.45 5.19
CA ILE A 312 -47.14 -12.65 4.93
C ILE A 312 -46.41 -13.15 6.19
N GLY A 313 -46.96 -12.89 7.38
CA GLY A 313 -46.36 -13.31 8.64
C GLY A 313 -45.15 -12.46 9.08
N LYS A 314 -44.18 -13.12 9.71
CA LYS A 314 -42.98 -12.48 10.29
C LYS A 314 -41.75 -12.74 9.44
N VAL A 315 -41.00 -11.69 9.14
CA VAL A 315 -39.70 -11.75 8.46
C VAL A 315 -38.62 -11.35 9.47
N ARG A 316 -37.60 -12.18 9.65
CA ARG A 316 -36.44 -11.84 10.47
C ARG A 316 -35.35 -11.27 9.58
N LEU A 317 -34.62 -10.26 10.05
CA LEU A 317 -33.52 -9.62 9.33
C LEU A 317 -32.31 -9.50 10.27
N THR A 318 -31.14 -9.87 9.75
CA THR A 318 -29.86 -9.57 10.38
C THR A 318 -29.07 -8.68 9.44
N ALA A 319 -28.59 -7.55 9.94
CA ALA A 319 -27.82 -6.58 9.17
C ALA A 319 -26.64 -6.02 9.98
N GLN A 320 -25.67 -5.43 9.30
CA GLN A 320 -24.59 -4.65 9.89
C GLN A 320 -24.65 -3.21 9.40
N VAL A 321 -24.38 -2.27 10.31
CA VAL A 321 -24.24 -0.85 10.00
C VAL A 321 -22.79 -0.56 9.62
N ASP A 322 -22.61 0.03 8.44
CA ASP A 322 -21.32 0.45 7.89
C ASP A 322 -20.57 1.38 8.87
N ASP A 323 -19.24 1.28 8.96
CA ASP A 323 -18.43 2.06 9.91
C ASP A 323 -18.50 3.57 9.65
N HIS A 324 -18.52 3.96 8.38
CA HIS A 324 -18.33 5.36 7.95
C HIS A 324 -19.56 5.94 7.25
N GLN A 325 -20.62 5.16 7.11
CA GLN A 325 -21.89 5.62 6.54
C GLN A 325 -23.08 5.08 7.34
N LEU A 326 -24.21 5.78 7.33
CA LEU A 326 -25.46 5.27 7.86
C LEU A 326 -26.11 4.34 6.82
N VAL A 327 -25.44 3.22 6.56
CA VAL A 327 -25.88 2.18 5.63
C VAL A 327 -25.97 0.85 6.37
N MET A 328 -27.08 0.14 6.20
CA MET A 328 -27.30 -1.19 6.75
C MET A 328 -27.26 -2.23 5.63
N ARG A 329 -26.48 -3.29 5.79
CA ARG A 329 -26.41 -4.41 4.85
C ARG A 329 -26.67 -5.72 5.56
N GLY A 330 -27.54 -6.54 5.01
CA GLY A 330 -27.99 -7.75 5.70
C GLY A 330 -28.69 -8.75 4.81
N ARG A 331 -29.27 -9.76 5.46
CA ARG A 331 -30.10 -10.77 4.82
C ARG A 331 -31.31 -11.10 5.69
N ASP A 332 -32.44 -11.33 5.05
CA ASP A 332 -33.67 -11.74 5.74
C ASP A 332 -33.87 -13.26 5.76
N SER A 333 -34.86 -13.71 6.52
CA SER A 333 -35.25 -15.12 6.65
C SER A 333 -35.85 -15.74 5.40
N ASN A 334 -36.09 -14.95 4.36
CA ASN A 334 -36.51 -15.40 3.04
C ASN A 334 -35.33 -15.60 2.10
N GLY A 335 -34.11 -15.26 2.53
CA GLY A 335 -32.89 -15.39 1.75
C GLY A 335 -32.62 -14.18 0.86
N CYS A 336 -33.34 -13.07 1.03
CA CYS A 336 -33.12 -11.86 0.26
C CYS A 336 -32.05 -10.98 0.89
N SER A 337 -31.18 -10.38 0.08
CA SER A 337 -30.26 -9.37 0.58
C SER A 337 -31.02 -8.08 0.85
N PHE A 338 -30.64 -7.40 1.92
CA PHE A 338 -31.22 -6.16 2.39
C PHE A 338 -30.15 -5.08 2.39
N TYR A 339 -30.48 -3.94 1.81
CA TYR A 339 -29.66 -2.74 1.83
C TYR A 339 -30.55 -1.57 2.27
N ALA A 340 -30.13 -0.80 3.26
CA ALA A 340 -30.81 0.43 3.63
C ALA A 340 -29.82 1.57 3.83
N SER A 341 -30.25 2.79 3.52
CA SER A 341 -29.45 4.00 3.70
C SER A 341 -30.30 5.15 4.24
N LYS A 342 -29.60 6.06 4.91
CA LYS A 342 -30.13 7.31 5.47
C LYS A 342 -29.16 8.45 5.17
#